data_AF-A0A3C0L8T0-F1
#
_entry.id   AF-A0A3C0L8T0-F1
#
_cell.length_a   1.000
_cell.length_b   1.000
_cell.length_c   1.000
_cell.angle_alpha   90.00
_cell.angle_beta   90.00
_cell.angle_gamma   90.00
#
_symmetry.space_group_name_H-M   'P 1'
#
loop_
_entity.id
_entity.type
_entity.pdbx_description
1 polymer ?
#
loop_
_entity_poly.entity_id
_entity_poly.type
_entity_poly.pdbx_seq_one_letter_code
_entity_poly.pdbx_strand_id
1 'polypeptide(L)'
;MKRLKLIALSDLHLGDPESVLFNSKDRFNLIDITINKIIELSSGDKDFNSGIEQLILIGDIIELSEATDEEAYTNTKFFLTSLLKKVKIDKIIYVPGNHDHHLWVELLKKERGKDNYRDCIPKTQVNSSISNKEIFIKNCLPSTYLSEGVDIRYPNYRFETDNTYYFFDHGHLFSKVLDMSNMFTFTATENVKSLEDLEEQIYTFATENVKSLEDLEERTYMFMEKIWYETKGRLRETAFEWFRKLNLEIFHSERGTTFREDCKSLLDDYIRKKIIWYLEKICGIKDEVEKDFHFIFGHSHHGGRSLKADRKVRVNGKFISLWNTGGWIVPSMVFSPEANIFYVKQTQNGLKPDMYKLVSQEKPEDEGDYSKEILRERAKHIG
;
A
#
# COMPACT_ATOMS: atom_id res chain seq x y z
N MET A 1 21.98 -11.92 17.48
CA MET A 1 21.32 -11.00 16.53
C MET A 1 20.52 -11.81 15.53
N LYS A 2 19.34 -11.35 15.09
CA LYS A 2 18.55 -12.07 14.08
C LYS A 2 19.12 -11.87 12.68
N ARG A 3 18.95 -12.87 11.80
CA ARG A 3 19.33 -12.78 10.38
C ARG A 3 18.52 -11.72 9.65
N LEU A 4 17.20 -11.67 9.90
CA LEU A 4 16.33 -10.64 9.34
C LEU A 4 16.05 -9.56 10.37
N LYS A 5 16.49 -8.35 10.04
CA LYS A 5 16.12 -7.15 10.77
C LYS A 5 14.69 -6.77 10.46
N LEU A 6 14.38 -6.62 9.17
CA LEU A 6 13.07 -6.18 8.71
C LEU A 6 12.53 -7.16 7.68
N ILE A 7 11.23 -7.43 7.73
CA ILE A 7 10.44 -7.84 6.57
C ILE A 7 9.38 -6.78 6.39
N ALA A 8 9.09 -6.40 5.15
CA ALA A 8 7.95 -5.55 4.84
C ALA A 8 7.06 -6.16 3.75
N LEU A 9 5.75 -6.04 3.98
CA LEU A 9 4.67 -6.49 3.12
C LEU A 9 3.67 -5.33 2.95
N SER A 10 3.02 -5.23 1.79
CA SER A 10 1.97 -4.24 1.49
C SER A 10 0.94 -4.82 0.54
N ASP A 11 -0.21 -4.17 0.42
CA ASP A 11 -1.26 -4.50 -0.57
C ASP A 11 -1.65 -5.97 -0.55
N LEU A 12 -1.83 -6.52 0.65
CA LEU A 12 -2.25 -7.92 0.80
C LEU A 12 -3.75 -8.09 0.54
N HIS A 13 -4.54 -7.02 0.75
CA HIS A 13 -6.00 -7.00 0.61
C HIS A 13 -6.68 -8.23 1.21
N LEU A 14 -6.34 -8.54 2.46
CA LEU A 14 -6.87 -9.71 3.15
C LEU A 14 -8.35 -9.48 3.43
N GLY A 15 -9.19 -10.20 2.68
CA GLY A 15 -10.64 -10.01 2.64
C GLY A 15 -11.18 -9.80 1.23
N ASP A 16 -10.33 -9.38 0.29
CA ASP A 16 -10.69 -9.24 -1.12
C ASP A 16 -10.61 -10.60 -1.85
N PRO A 17 -11.69 -11.10 -2.48
CA PRO A 17 -11.66 -12.29 -3.31
C PRO A 17 -10.63 -12.26 -4.46
N GLU A 18 -10.25 -11.07 -4.94
CA GLU A 18 -9.22 -10.89 -5.97
C GLU A 18 -7.79 -11.07 -5.44
N SER A 19 -7.58 -11.00 -4.12
CA SER A 19 -6.28 -11.26 -3.51
C SER A 19 -5.88 -12.72 -3.66
N VAL A 20 -4.63 -12.98 -4.07
CA VAL A 20 -4.05 -14.33 -4.06
C VAL A 20 -3.90 -14.91 -2.65
N LEU A 21 -4.04 -14.07 -1.62
CA LEU A 21 -4.01 -14.45 -0.21
C LEU A 21 -5.40 -14.60 0.41
N PHE A 22 -6.47 -14.50 -0.38
CA PHE A 22 -7.82 -14.73 0.10
C PHE A 22 -8.01 -16.17 0.58
N ASN A 23 -8.51 -16.32 1.82
CA ASN A 23 -8.78 -17.62 2.41
C ASN A 23 -10.12 -18.19 1.94
N SER A 24 -10.17 -18.63 0.69
CA SER A 24 -11.32 -19.34 0.12
C SER A 24 -11.49 -20.77 0.64
N LYS A 25 -10.67 -21.22 1.63
CA LYS A 25 -10.61 -22.60 2.15
C LYS A 25 -10.29 -23.68 1.11
N ASP A 26 -10.01 -23.28 -0.13
CA ASP A 26 -9.53 -24.15 -1.19
C ASP A 26 -7.99 -24.30 -1.13
N ARG A 27 -7.46 -25.17 -2.00
CA ARG A 27 -6.02 -25.42 -2.13
C ARG A 27 -5.27 -24.38 -2.97
N PHE A 28 -5.95 -23.32 -3.41
CA PHE A 28 -5.48 -22.37 -4.42
C PHE A 28 -5.28 -20.96 -3.84
N ASN A 29 -4.97 -20.83 -2.56
CA ASN A 29 -4.44 -19.58 -1.99
C ASN A 29 -2.91 -19.67 -1.83
N LEU A 30 -2.23 -18.53 -1.88
CA LEU A 30 -0.78 -18.45 -1.75
C LEU A 30 -0.30 -18.27 -0.31
N ILE A 31 -1.17 -18.46 0.69
CA ILE A 31 -0.83 -18.20 2.10
C ILE A 31 0.31 -19.09 2.56
N ASP A 32 0.21 -20.42 2.35
CA ASP A 32 1.26 -21.35 2.78
C ASP A 32 2.56 -21.15 2.01
N ILE A 33 2.49 -20.88 0.69
CA ILE A 33 3.66 -20.59 -0.14
C ILE A 33 4.39 -19.34 0.36
N THR A 34 3.63 -18.28 0.63
CA THR A 34 4.15 -17.01 1.16
C THR A 34 4.78 -17.19 2.54
N ILE A 35 4.10 -17.90 3.45
CA ILE A 35 4.62 -18.15 4.80
C ILE A 35 5.88 -19.04 4.73
N ASN A 36 5.90 -20.08 3.90
CA ASN A 36 7.07 -20.93 3.71
C ASN A 36 8.27 -20.12 3.18
N LYS A 37 8.02 -19.18 2.27
CA LYS A 37 9.07 -18.27 1.80
C LYS A 37 9.57 -17.35 2.90
N ILE A 38 8.70 -16.83 3.76
CA ILE A 38 9.10 -16.03 4.92
C ILE A 38 9.91 -16.87 5.93
N ILE A 39 9.57 -18.14 6.12
CA ILE A 39 10.36 -19.07 6.94
C ILE A 39 11.75 -19.27 6.35
N GLU A 40 11.85 -19.52 5.05
CA GLU A 40 13.13 -19.66 4.35
C GLU A 40 14.00 -18.41 4.53
N LEU A 41 13.45 -17.22 4.27
CA LEU A 41 14.16 -15.95 4.39
C LEU A 41 14.62 -15.68 5.83
N SER A 42 13.79 -16.05 6.82
CA SER A 42 14.04 -15.79 8.25
C SER A 42 14.85 -16.88 8.95
N SER A 43 15.14 -17.99 8.28
CA SER A 43 15.98 -19.06 8.83
C SER A 43 17.40 -18.54 9.05
N GLY A 44 17.90 -18.63 10.27
CA GLY A 44 19.26 -18.20 10.61
C GLY A 44 20.31 -19.16 10.09
N ASP A 45 21.50 -18.64 9.78
CA ASP A 45 22.70 -19.45 9.54
C ASP A 45 23.53 -19.49 10.85
N LYS A 46 24.69 -20.16 10.89
CA LYS A 46 25.48 -20.34 12.13
C LYS A 46 25.78 -19.05 12.92
N ASP A 47 25.89 -17.92 12.23
CA ASP A 47 26.25 -16.62 12.83
C ASP A 47 25.03 -15.79 13.29
N PHE A 48 23.80 -16.21 12.96
CA PHE A 48 22.58 -15.44 13.20
C PHE A 48 21.42 -16.29 13.70
N ASN A 49 20.61 -15.72 14.58
CA ASN A 49 19.40 -16.39 15.08
C ASN A 49 18.28 -16.35 14.03
N SER A 50 17.43 -17.39 14.02
CA SER A 50 16.21 -17.44 13.21
C SER A 50 15.14 -16.45 13.69
N GLY A 51 14.26 -16.08 12.77
CA GLY A 51 13.12 -15.18 13.00
C GLY A 51 13.37 -13.76 12.49
N ILE A 52 12.41 -12.88 12.78
CA ILE A 52 12.36 -11.51 12.26
C ILE A 52 12.32 -10.52 13.43
N GLU A 53 13.16 -9.49 13.41
CA GLU A 53 13.15 -8.46 14.46
C GLU A 53 11.92 -7.56 14.30
N GLN A 54 11.62 -7.06 13.10
CA GLN A 54 10.39 -6.31 12.81
C GLN A 54 9.69 -6.79 11.54
N LEU A 55 8.41 -7.13 11.66
CA LEU A 55 7.49 -7.27 10.53
C LEU A 55 6.80 -5.92 10.32
N ILE A 56 6.94 -5.34 9.14
CA ILE A 56 6.35 -4.06 8.78
C ILE A 56 5.23 -4.34 7.77
N LEU A 57 4.02 -3.92 8.10
CA LEU A 57 2.83 -4.06 7.29
C LEU A 57 2.49 -2.67 6.76
N ILE A 58 2.76 -2.41 5.48
CA ILE A 58 2.73 -1.09 4.85
C ILE A 58 1.48 -0.94 3.97
N GLY A 59 0.35 -0.71 4.61
CA GLY A 59 -0.88 -0.33 3.94
C GLY A 59 -1.54 -1.41 3.10
N ASP A 60 -2.85 -1.23 2.94
CA ASP A 60 -3.78 -2.11 2.24
C ASP A 60 -3.59 -3.58 2.62
N ILE A 61 -3.49 -3.80 3.93
CA ILE A 61 -3.30 -5.13 4.50
C ILE A 61 -4.66 -5.79 4.71
N ILE A 62 -5.61 -5.02 5.23
CA ILE A 62 -6.97 -5.41 5.57
C ILE A 62 -7.88 -4.73 4.56
N GLU A 63 -8.71 -5.52 3.87
CA GLU A 63 -9.67 -4.95 2.91
C GLU A 63 -10.92 -4.45 3.66
N LEU A 64 -10.89 -3.24 4.24
CA LEU A 64 -12.06 -2.66 4.92
C LEU A 64 -12.86 -1.71 4.03
N SER A 65 -12.43 -1.47 2.79
CA SER A 65 -13.16 -0.59 1.88
C SER A 65 -14.24 -1.34 1.11
N GLU A 66 -13.91 -2.54 0.63
CA GLU A 66 -14.81 -3.30 -0.25
C GLU A 66 -15.40 -4.55 0.42
N ALA A 67 -14.68 -5.16 1.38
CA ALA A 67 -15.16 -6.35 2.08
C ALA A 67 -15.88 -5.99 3.39
N THR A 68 -16.69 -6.91 3.89
CA THR A 68 -17.27 -6.76 5.23
C THR A 68 -16.18 -6.85 6.31
N ASP A 69 -16.31 -6.10 7.40
CA ASP A 69 -15.40 -6.17 8.55
C ASP A 69 -15.13 -7.60 9.01
N GLU A 70 -16.18 -8.44 9.09
CA GLU A 70 -16.04 -9.84 9.52
C GLU A 70 -15.13 -10.62 8.59
N GLU A 71 -15.32 -10.50 7.28
CA GLU A 71 -14.51 -11.18 6.27
C GLU A 71 -13.07 -10.69 6.25
N ALA A 72 -12.87 -9.37 6.26
CA ALA A 72 -11.56 -8.74 6.23
C ALA A 72 -10.73 -9.10 7.48
N TYR A 73 -11.31 -8.98 8.67
CA TYR A 73 -10.63 -9.35 9.91
C TYR A 73 -10.42 -10.86 10.02
N THR A 74 -11.35 -11.69 9.56
CA THR A 74 -11.19 -13.16 9.59
C THR A 74 -10.02 -13.60 8.71
N ASN A 75 -9.93 -13.08 7.48
CA ASN A 75 -8.82 -13.36 6.56
C ASN A 75 -7.49 -12.86 7.12
N THR A 76 -7.47 -11.63 7.63
CA THR A 76 -6.29 -11.03 8.25
C THR A 76 -5.79 -11.86 9.43
N LYS A 77 -6.70 -12.22 10.34
CA LYS A 77 -6.38 -13.02 11.52
C LYS A 77 -5.85 -14.40 11.14
N PHE A 78 -6.44 -15.02 10.13
CA PHE A 78 -5.99 -16.32 9.65
C PHE A 78 -4.55 -16.26 9.13
N PHE A 79 -4.24 -15.27 8.28
CA PHE A 79 -2.89 -15.08 7.73
C PHE A 79 -1.87 -14.80 8.84
N LEU A 80 -2.10 -13.79 9.68
CA LEU A 80 -1.16 -13.39 10.74
C LEU A 80 -0.99 -14.49 11.79
N THR A 81 -2.06 -15.20 12.17
CA THR A 81 -1.96 -16.34 13.08
C THR A 81 -1.12 -17.47 12.47
N SER A 82 -1.30 -17.76 11.19
CA SER A 82 -0.55 -18.81 10.49
C SER A 82 0.93 -18.47 10.39
N LEU A 83 1.26 -17.20 10.14
CA LEU A 83 2.63 -16.71 10.13
C LEU A 83 3.27 -16.76 11.52
N LEU A 84 2.60 -16.17 12.53
CA LEU A 84 3.13 -16.05 13.89
C LEU A 84 3.30 -17.39 14.61
N LYS A 85 2.57 -18.43 14.20
CA LYS A 85 2.78 -19.81 14.69
C LYS A 85 4.08 -20.42 14.18
N LYS A 86 4.55 -20.04 13.00
CA LYS A 86 5.70 -20.65 12.32
C LYS A 86 6.97 -19.79 12.41
N VAL A 87 6.83 -18.48 12.60
CA VAL A 87 7.95 -17.53 12.57
C VAL A 87 7.93 -16.64 13.81
N LYS A 88 9.06 -16.61 14.54
CA LYS A 88 9.23 -15.70 15.70
C LYS A 88 9.45 -14.27 15.22
N ILE A 89 8.45 -13.42 15.43
CA ILE A 89 8.47 -11.97 15.13
C ILE A 89 8.51 -11.20 16.45
N ASP A 90 9.54 -10.39 16.67
CA ASP A 90 9.69 -9.65 17.94
C ASP A 90 8.78 -8.42 17.98
N LYS A 91 8.58 -7.76 16.83
CA LYS A 91 7.72 -6.59 16.72
C LYS A 91 6.95 -6.56 15.40
N ILE A 92 5.70 -6.10 15.44
CA ILE A 92 4.87 -5.76 14.29
C ILE A 92 4.73 -4.25 14.24
N ILE A 93 5.07 -3.65 13.10
CA ILE A 93 4.78 -2.26 12.79
C ILE A 93 3.70 -2.25 11.72
N TYR A 94 2.59 -1.56 11.96
CA TYR A 94 1.50 -1.42 11.01
C TYR A 94 1.35 0.04 10.61
N VAL A 95 1.39 0.28 9.30
CA VAL A 95 1.21 1.60 8.68
C VAL A 95 -0.07 1.52 7.85
N PRO A 96 -1.19 2.11 8.29
CA PRO A 96 -2.45 2.02 7.55
C PRO A 96 -2.35 2.62 6.14
N GLY A 97 -2.95 1.94 5.16
CA GLY A 97 -3.19 2.43 3.81
C GLY A 97 -4.58 3.03 3.65
N ASN A 98 -5.03 3.22 2.40
CA ASN A 98 -6.37 3.74 2.12
C ASN A 98 -7.47 2.69 2.37
N HIS A 99 -7.23 1.41 2.11
CA HIS A 99 -8.18 0.33 2.44
C HIS A 99 -8.24 0.02 3.94
N ASP A 100 -7.15 0.31 4.65
CA ASP A 100 -7.10 0.19 6.11
C ASP A 100 -7.65 1.42 6.84
N HIS A 101 -7.99 2.51 6.13
CA HIS A 101 -8.22 3.82 6.73
C HIS A 101 -9.37 3.84 7.72
N HIS A 102 -10.39 3.01 7.49
CA HIS A 102 -11.49 2.78 8.45
C HIS A 102 -10.98 2.36 9.84
N LEU A 103 -9.98 1.48 9.90
CA LEU A 103 -9.34 1.09 11.17
C LEU A 103 -8.62 2.29 11.79
N TRP A 104 -7.87 3.07 11.01
CA TRP A 104 -7.17 4.25 11.52
C TRP A 104 -8.14 5.28 12.13
N VAL A 105 -9.22 5.58 11.41
CA VAL A 105 -10.29 6.49 11.87
C VAL A 105 -10.86 6.04 13.20
N GLU A 106 -11.21 4.76 13.34
CA GLU A 106 -11.81 4.22 14.56
C GLU A 106 -10.84 4.19 15.74
N LEU A 107 -9.57 3.81 15.50
CA LEU A 107 -8.54 3.86 16.53
C LEU A 107 -8.30 5.30 17.00
N LEU A 108 -8.20 6.26 16.08
CA LEU A 108 -7.93 7.66 16.39
C LEU A 108 -9.10 8.32 17.13
N LYS A 109 -10.34 8.09 16.69
CA LYS A 109 -11.56 8.53 17.39
C LYS A 109 -11.58 8.06 18.84
N LYS A 110 -11.30 6.78 19.08
CA LYS A 110 -11.23 6.22 20.44
C LYS A 110 -10.11 6.83 21.27
N GLU A 111 -8.91 6.98 20.70
CA GLU A 111 -7.79 7.59 21.42
C GLU A 111 -8.07 9.05 21.80
N ARG A 112 -8.72 9.81 20.91
CA ARG A 112 -9.01 11.22 21.12
C ARG A 112 -10.32 11.46 21.88
N GLY A 113 -11.11 10.42 22.14
CA GLY A 113 -12.44 10.54 22.74
C GLY A 113 -13.38 11.40 21.89
N LYS A 114 -13.36 11.20 20.57
CA LYS A 114 -14.15 11.95 19.59
C LYS A 114 -15.06 11.02 18.79
N ASP A 115 -16.25 11.50 18.46
CA ASP A 115 -17.19 10.77 17.61
C ASP A 115 -16.99 11.08 16.12
N ASN A 116 -16.46 12.25 15.80
CA ASN A 116 -16.17 12.67 14.43
C ASN A 116 -14.65 12.67 14.17
N TYR A 117 -14.24 12.06 13.06
CA TYR A 117 -12.85 12.03 12.64
C TYR A 117 -12.27 13.42 12.33
N ARG A 118 -13.10 14.34 11.81
CA ARG A 118 -12.66 15.71 11.51
C ARG A 118 -12.13 16.44 12.74
N ASP A 119 -12.68 16.13 13.92
CA ASP A 119 -12.28 16.70 15.21
C ASP A 119 -11.03 16.04 15.81
N CYS A 120 -10.52 14.96 15.20
CA CYS A 120 -9.33 14.26 15.65
C CYS A 120 -8.08 14.96 15.13
N ILE A 121 -7.60 15.97 15.86
CA ILE A 121 -6.39 16.72 15.50
C ILE A 121 -5.26 16.41 16.51
N PRO A 122 -4.05 16.06 16.05
CA PRO A 122 -3.68 15.77 14.67
C PRO A 122 -4.25 14.43 14.19
N LYS A 123 -4.50 14.32 12.88
CA LYS A 123 -4.93 13.12 12.16
C LYS A 123 -3.78 12.15 11.91
N THR A 124 -2.55 12.68 11.82
CA THR A 124 -1.34 11.88 11.63
C THR A 124 -0.57 11.67 12.94
N GLN A 125 0.16 10.55 13.02
CA GLN A 125 1.09 10.19 14.09
C GLN A 125 2.40 9.64 13.52
N VAL A 126 3.26 10.55 13.06
CA VAL A 126 4.52 10.20 12.37
C VAL A 126 5.58 9.62 13.32
N ASN A 127 5.70 10.19 14.52
CA ASN A 127 6.82 9.89 15.43
C ASN A 127 6.43 8.99 16.62
N SER A 128 5.14 8.68 16.76
CA SER A 128 4.62 7.86 17.86
C SER A 128 3.65 6.82 17.33
N SER A 129 3.58 5.69 18.03
CA SER A 129 2.47 4.77 17.82
C SER A 129 1.22 5.32 18.51
N ILE A 130 0.06 5.08 17.91
CA ILE A 130 -1.21 5.22 18.62
C ILE A 130 -1.20 4.32 19.86
N SER A 131 -1.74 4.79 20.97
CA SER A 131 -1.77 4.09 22.26
C SER A 131 -2.87 3.05 22.29
N ASN A 132 -4.07 3.41 21.83
CA ASN A 132 -5.17 2.46 21.73
C ASN A 132 -5.01 1.59 20.48
N LYS A 133 -4.67 0.31 20.68
CA LYS A 133 -4.42 -0.68 19.62
C LYS A 133 -5.42 -1.85 19.67
N GLU A 134 -6.44 -1.73 20.53
CA GLU A 134 -7.28 -2.87 20.93
C GLU A 134 -8.01 -3.49 19.74
N ILE A 135 -8.56 -2.65 18.84
CA ILE A 135 -9.31 -3.12 17.66
C ILE A 135 -8.41 -4.01 16.80
N PHE A 136 -7.22 -3.53 16.45
CA PHE A 136 -6.27 -4.27 15.64
C PHE A 136 -5.83 -5.57 16.33
N ILE A 137 -5.43 -5.50 17.60
CA ILE A 137 -4.93 -6.68 18.33
C ILE A 137 -6.03 -7.76 18.43
N LYS A 138 -7.24 -7.38 18.84
CA LYS A 138 -8.35 -8.31 19.03
C LYS A 138 -8.77 -8.98 17.73
N ASN A 139 -8.87 -8.19 16.66
CA ASN A 139 -9.42 -8.64 15.39
C ASN A 139 -8.36 -9.30 14.50
N CYS A 140 -7.10 -8.88 14.55
CA CYS A 140 -6.07 -9.31 13.58
C CYS A 140 -5.04 -10.28 14.18
N LEU A 141 -4.80 -10.26 15.49
CA LEU A 141 -3.72 -11.06 16.09
C LEU A 141 -4.24 -12.25 16.89
N PRO A 142 -3.45 -13.33 17.01
CA PRO A 142 -3.75 -14.38 17.97
C PRO A 142 -3.61 -13.84 19.40
N SER A 143 -4.44 -14.33 20.32
CA SER A 143 -4.46 -13.90 21.73
C SER A 143 -3.13 -14.12 22.47
N THR A 144 -2.24 -14.93 21.91
CA THR A 144 -0.90 -15.22 22.44
C THR A 144 0.15 -14.18 22.06
N TYR A 145 -0.13 -13.28 21.12
CA TYR A 145 0.82 -12.24 20.74
C TYR A 145 0.78 -11.08 21.73
N LEU A 146 1.95 -10.63 22.17
CA LEU A 146 2.08 -9.57 23.16
C LEU A 146 1.69 -8.22 22.56
N SER A 147 0.81 -7.48 23.24
CA SER A 147 0.33 -6.17 22.78
C SER A 147 1.45 -5.13 22.72
N GLU A 148 2.46 -5.26 23.58
CA GLU A 148 3.66 -4.41 23.61
C GLU A 148 4.53 -4.59 22.36
N GLY A 149 4.37 -5.71 21.66
CA GLY A 149 5.05 -6.01 20.41
C GLY A 149 4.43 -5.38 19.17
N VAL A 150 3.41 -4.53 19.29
CA VAL A 150 2.69 -3.93 18.15
C VAL A 150 2.83 -2.42 18.18
N ASP A 151 3.24 -1.79 17.09
CA ASP A 151 3.10 -0.34 16.87
C ASP A 151 2.20 -0.09 15.67
N ILE A 152 1.31 0.90 15.77
CA ILE A 152 0.48 1.37 14.66
C ILE A 152 0.78 2.86 14.47
N ARG A 153 1.28 3.24 13.29
CA ARG A 153 1.79 4.58 12.98
C ARG A 153 1.22 5.04 11.64
N TYR A 154 0.95 6.33 11.49
CA TYR A 154 0.36 6.85 10.26
C TYR A 154 0.89 8.26 9.96
N PRO A 155 1.23 8.60 8.71
CA PRO A 155 1.12 7.77 7.50
C PRO A 155 2.37 6.96 7.18
N ASN A 156 3.43 7.08 7.98
CA ASN A 156 4.71 6.46 7.69
C ASN A 156 5.40 5.89 8.93
N TYR A 157 6.41 5.06 8.66
CA TYR A 157 7.34 4.56 9.65
C TYR A 157 8.78 4.75 9.19
N ARG A 158 9.65 5.11 10.15
CA ARG A 158 11.09 5.33 9.97
C ARG A 158 11.87 4.29 10.75
N PHE A 159 12.74 3.56 10.05
CA PHE A 159 13.80 2.76 10.67
C PHE A 159 15.16 3.28 10.21
N GLU A 160 16.05 3.55 11.16
CA GLU A 160 17.31 4.21 10.90
C GLU A 160 18.46 3.52 11.62
N THR A 161 19.59 3.42 10.93
CA THR A 161 20.89 3.05 11.49
C THR A 161 21.87 4.21 11.33
N ASP A 162 23.12 4.03 11.76
CA ASP A 162 24.16 5.04 11.60
C ASP A 162 24.37 5.44 10.14
N ASN A 163 24.21 4.51 9.19
CA ASN A 163 24.56 4.72 7.78
C ASN A 163 23.38 4.56 6.81
N THR A 164 22.22 4.10 7.27
CA THR A 164 21.11 3.76 6.38
C THR A 164 19.77 4.23 6.95
N TYR A 165 18.94 4.70 6.02
CA TYR A 165 17.62 5.22 6.27
C TYR A 165 16.58 4.38 5.51
N TYR A 166 15.60 3.83 6.22
CA TYR A 166 14.48 3.10 5.65
C TYR A 166 13.18 3.82 5.98
N PHE A 167 12.49 4.28 4.96
CA PHE A 167 11.23 5.00 5.06
C PHE A 167 10.11 4.18 4.44
N PHE A 168 9.08 3.91 5.23
CA PHE A 168 7.95 3.07 4.88
C PHE A 168 6.69 3.94 4.83
N ASP A 169 6.02 3.97 3.69
CA ASP A 169 4.79 4.73 3.47
C ASP A 169 3.95 3.95 2.46
N HIS A 170 2.64 3.84 2.65
CA HIS A 170 1.79 3.08 1.72
C HIS A 170 1.85 3.67 0.31
N GLY A 171 1.71 5.00 0.24
CA GLY A 171 1.83 5.80 -0.96
C GLY A 171 0.55 6.38 -1.55
N HIS A 172 -0.60 6.15 -0.92
CA HIS A 172 -1.86 6.79 -1.30
C HIS A 172 -1.82 8.32 -1.16
N LEU A 173 -0.99 8.84 -0.24
CA LEU A 173 -0.78 10.28 -0.05
C LEU A 173 -0.05 10.99 -1.21
N PHE A 174 0.48 10.26 -2.19
CA PHE A 174 1.12 10.86 -3.37
C PHE A 174 0.64 10.23 -4.69
N SER A 175 -0.54 9.61 -4.66
CA SER A 175 -1.17 8.99 -5.83
C SER A 175 -1.81 10.01 -6.78
N LYS A 176 -2.13 9.57 -8.01
CA LYS A 176 -2.81 10.39 -9.02
C LYS A 176 -4.23 10.79 -8.62
N VAL A 177 -4.89 9.96 -7.82
CA VAL A 177 -6.26 10.19 -7.35
C VAL A 177 -6.37 11.52 -6.60
N LEU A 178 -5.30 11.97 -5.95
CA LEU A 178 -5.22 13.29 -5.31
C LEU A 178 -5.27 14.45 -6.31
N ASP A 179 -4.60 14.34 -7.46
CA ASP A 179 -4.66 15.39 -8.48
C ASP A 179 -6.03 15.43 -9.14
N MET A 180 -6.67 14.26 -9.29
CA MET A 180 -8.04 14.15 -9.77
C MET A 180 -9.03 14.77 -8.77
N SER A 181 -8.89 14.48 -7.48
CA SER A 181 -9.65 15.12 -6.40
C SER A 181 -9.52 16.65 -6.46
N ASN A 182 -8.29 17.16 -6.59
CA ASN A 182 -8.02 18.60 -6.73
C ASN A 182 -8.67 19.20 -7.99
N MET A 183 -8.73 18.44 -9.08
CA MET A 183 -9.41 18.87 -10.32
C MET A 183 -10.94 18.96 -10.14
N PHE A 184 -11.56 18.03 -9.40
CA PHE A 184 -13.01 17.98 -9.19
C PHE A 184 -13.51 18.86 -8.03
N THR A 185 -12.68 19.10 -7.03
CA THR A 185 -12.99 19.99 -5.89
C THR A 185 -12.60 21.45 -6.14
N PHE A 186 -11.98 21.75 -7.30
CA PHE A 186 -11.41 23.06 -7.64
C PHE A 186 -10.40 23.58 -6.60
N THR A 187 -9.79 22.71 -5.80
CA THR A 187 -8.69 23.08 -4.92
C THR A 187 -7.38 22.97 -5.68
N ALA A 188 -6.63 24.07 -5.77
CA ALA A 188 -5.29 24.01 -6.34
C ALA A 188 -4.39 23.14 -5.45
N THR A 189 -3.62 22.23 -6.05
CA THR A 189 -2.55 21.45 -5.40
C THR A 189 -1.53 22.35 -4.67
N GLU A 190 -1.47 23.63 -5.02
CA GLU A 190 -0.66 24.67 -4.36
C GLU A 190 -1.10 25.01 -2.92
N ASN A 191 -2.25 24.51 -2.46
CA ASN A 191 -2.77 24.79 -1.12
C ASN A 191 -2.34 23.77 -0.05
N VAL A 192 -1.80 22.60 -0.42
CA VAL A 192 -1.33 21.59 0.54
C VAL A 192 -0.01 22.06 1.15
N LYS A 193 0.00 22.35 2.45
CA LYS A 193 1.20 22.84 3.16
C LYS A 193 1.66 21.90 4.28
N SER A 194 0.84 20.92 4.63
CA SER A 194 1.11 19.97 5.71
C SER A 194 0.55 18.59 5.41
N LEU A 195 1.01 17.59 6.17
CA LEU A 195 0.44 16.24 6.18
C LEU A 195 -1.06 16.25 6.56
N GLU A 196 -1.46 17.15 7.45
CA GLU A 196 -2.85 17.26 7.91
C GLU A 196 -3.76 17.79 6.80
N ASP A 197 -3.28 18.75 6.00
CA ASP A 197 -4.04 19.26 4.85
C ASP A 197 -4.23 18.17 3.79
N LEU A 198 -3.17 17.40 3.54
CA LEU A 198 -3.17 16.30 2.58
C LEU A 198 -4.14 15.19 3.02
N GLU A 199 -4.11 14.85 4.30
CA GLU A 199 -5.00 13.86 4.90
C GLU A 199 -6.47 14.29 4.87
N GLU A 200 -6.76 15.55 5.21
CA GLU A 200 -8.13 16.07 5.17
C GLU A 200 -8.70 16.04 3.74
N GLN A 201 -7.89 16.35 2.73
CA GLN A 201 -8.30 16.26 1.32
C GLN A 201 -8.65 14.83 0.92
N ILE A 202 -7.86 13.84 1.33
CA ILE A 202 -8.10 12.43 1.02
C ILE A 202 -9.34 11.93 1.73
N TYR A 203 -9.47 12.22 3.02
CA TYR A 203 -10.64 11.82 3.79
C TYR A 203 -11.93 12.40 3.19
N THR A 204 -11.91 13.67 2.80
CA THR A 204 -13.05 14.34 2.15
C THR A 204 -13.38 13.66 0.82
N PHE A 205 -12.38 13.35 -0.01
CA PHE A 205 -12.59 12.63 -1.26
C PHE A 205 -13.20 11.23 -1.05
N ALA A 206 -12.63 10.45 -0.12
CA ALA A 206 -13.05 9.08 0.15
C ALA A 206 -14.44 9.01 0.79
N THR A 207 -14.85 9.99 1.60
CA THR A 207 -16.13 9.94 2.33
C THR A 207 -17.26 10.73 1.70
N GLU A 208 -16.99 11.82 0.97
CA GLU A 208 -18.03 12.66 0.38
C GLU A 208 -18.38 12.26 -1.06
N ASN A 209 -17.49 11.61 -1.81
CA ASN A 209 -17.77 11.18 -3.19
C ASN A 209 -18.23 9.72 -3.31
N VAL A 210 -18.02 8.87 -2.29
CA VAL A 210 -18.55 7.49 -2.28
C VAL A 210 -20.07 7.46 -2.08
N LYS A 211 -20.67 8.53 -1.54
CA LYS A 211 -22.13 8.63 -1.40
C LYS A 211 -22.87 8.99 -2.68
N SER A 212 -22.18 9.35 -3.77
CA SER A 212 -22.86 9.78 -4.98
C SER A 212 -21.98 9.63 -6.20
N LEU A 213 -21.81 8.39 -6.67
CA LEU A 213 -21.47 8.13 -8.07
C LEU A 213 -22.42 8.89 -9.02
N GLU A 214 -23.68 9.10 -8.62
CA GLU A 214 -24.67 9.95 -9.31
C GLU A 214 -24.33 11.46 -9.27
N ASP A 215 -23.85 12.02 -8.15
CA ASP A 215 -23.39 13.44 -8.12
C ASP A 215 -22.06 13.59 -8.86
N LEU A 216 -21.22 12.56 -8.90
CA LEU A 216 -19.97 12.59 -9.64
C LEU A 216 -20.26 12.68 -11.15
N GLU A 217 -21.24 11.92 -11.64
CA GLU A 217 -21.76 12.08 -13.01
C GLU A 217 -22.38 13.47 -13.23
N GLU A 218 -23.20 13.98 -12.29
CA GLU A 218 -23.85 15.29 -12.42
C GLU A 218 -22.85 16.46 -12.38
N ARG A 219 -21.84 16.40 -11.50
CA ARG A 219 -20.73 17.37 -11.42
C ARG A 219 -19.83 17.29 -12.65
N THR A 220 -19.59 16.09 -13.16
CA THR A 220 -18.86 15.88 -14.42
C THR A 220 -19.66 16.48 -15.58
N TYR A 221 -20.98 16.32 -15.60
CA TYR A 221 -21.87 16.90 -16.60
C TYR A 221 -21.90 18.44 -16.55
N MET A 222 -21.99 19.03 -15.36
CA MET A 222 -21.94 20.48 -15.17
C MET A 222 -20.59 21.09 -15.59
N PHE A 223 -19.49 20.40 -15.29
CA PHE A 223 -18.15 20.77 -15.73
C PHE A 223 -17.98 20.64 -17.25
N MET A 224 -18.51 19.55 -17.83
CA MET A 224 -18.59 19.35 -19.28
C MET A 224 -19.36 20.49 -19.93
N GLU A 225 -20.50 20.90 -19.37
CA GLU A 225 -21.28 22.03 -19.87
C GLU A 225 -20.44 23.31 -19.89
N LYS A 226 -19.76 23.62 -18.78
CA LYS A 226 -18.92 24.82 -18.67
C LYS A 226 -17.78 24.83 -19.68
N ILE A 227 -17.00 23.75 -19.78
CA ILE A 227 -15.91 23.64 -20.77
C ILE A 227 -16.45 23.67 -22.20
N TRP A 228 -17.59 23.02 -22.45
CA TRP A 228 -18.23 22.94 -23.76
C TRP A 228 -18.70 24.30 -24.28
N TYR A 229 -19.17 25.17 -23.39
CA TYR A 229 -19.56 26.54 -23.73
C TYR A 229 -18.37 27.51 -23.82
N GLU A 230 -17.30 27.31 -23.03
CA GLU A 230 -16.14 28.21 -22.99
C GLU A 230 -15.05 27.89 -24.03
N THR A 231 -15.00 26.67 -24.59
CA THR A 231 -13.94 26.26 -25.54
C THR A 231 -14.46 26.00 -26.97
N LYS A 232 -13.71 26.46 -27.99
CA LYS A 232 -14.04 26.27 -29.43
C LYS A 232 -12.95 25.48 -30.17
N GLY A 233 -13.36 24.66 -31.14
CA GLY A 233 -12.47 23.99 -32.11
C GLY A 233 -11.79 22.72 -31.59
N ARG A 234 -10.62 22.35 -32.15
CA ARG A 234 -9.85 21.10 -31.87
C ARG A 234 -9.56 20.82 -30.39
N LEU A 235 -9.50 21.87 -29.55
CA LEU A 235 -9.34 21.74 -28.10
C LEU A 235 -10.55 21.07 -27.43
N ARG A 236 -11.75 21.29 -27.97
CA ARG A 236 -12.99 20.66 -27.51
C ARG A 236 -12.99 19.16 -27.80
N GLU A 237 -12.54 18.75 -28.98
CA GLU A 237 -12.41 17.33 -29.35
C GLU A 237 -11.33 16.62 -28.54
N THR A 238 -10.20 17.30 -28.28
CA THR A 238 -9.11 16.74 -27.47
C THR A 238 -9.53 16.61 -26.01
N ALA A 239 -10.21 17.62 -25.44
CA ALA A 239 -10.77 17.55 -24.09
C ALA A 239 -11.83 16.46 -23.99
N PHE A 240 -12.73 16.35 -24.97
CA PHE A 240 -13.76 15.33 -24.99
C PHE A 240 -13.19 13.90 -25.11
N GLU A 241 -12.19 13.66 -25.96
CA GLU A 241 -11.51 12.35 -26.04
C GLU A 241 -10.71 12.04 -24.76
N TRP A 242 -10.10 13.05 -24.13
CA TRP A 242 -9.43 12.90 -22.85
C TRP A 242 -10.42 12.53 -21.73
N PHE A 243 -11.57 13.20 -21.67
CA PHE A 243 -12.65 12.91 -20.72
C PHE A 243 -13.36 11.58 -20.99
N ARG A 244 -13.55 11.20 -22.26
CA ARG A 244 -14.11 9.88 -22.63
C ARG A 244 -13.19 8.75 -22.16
N LYS A 245 -11.87 8.93 -22.27
CA LYS A 245 -10.90 7.98 -21.70
C LYS A 245 -10.96 7.95 -20.17
N LEU A 246 -11.09 9.11 -19.53
CA LEU A 246 -11.27 9.23 -18.09
C LEU A 246 -12.55 8.54 -17.59
N ASN A 247 -13.69 8.74 -18.25
CA ASN A 247 -14.95 8.07 -17.91
C ASN A 247 -14.86 6.54 -18.12
N LEU A 248 -14.18 6.08 -19.18
CA LEU A 248 -13.93 4.64 -19.38
C LEU A 248 -12.95 4.05 -18.36
N GLU A 249 -12.11 4.87 -17.72
CA GLU A 249 -11.17 4.46 -16.68
C GLU A 249 -11.79 4.47 -15.28
N ILE A 250 -12.75 5.37 -15.02
CA ILE A 250 -13.44 5.51 -13.73
C ILE A 250 -14.69 4.60 -13.62
N PHE A 251 -15.49 4.47 -14.68
CA PHE A 251 -16.84 3.87 -14.61
C PHE A 251 -16.92 2.42 -15.13
N HIS A 252 -15.79 1.72 -15.32
CA HIS A 252 -15.77 0.29 -15.69
C HIS A 252 -15.42 -0.66 -14.55
N SER A 253 -15.27 -0.17 -13.32
CA SER A 253 -15.25 -1.06 -12.16
C SER A 253 -16.67 -1.21 -11.62
N GLU A 254 -17.39 -2.25 -12.05
CA GLU A 254 -18.58 -2.72 -11.30
C GLU A 254 -18.20 -3.15 -9.87
N ARG A 255 -16.90 -3.18 -9.53
CA ARG A 255 -16.31 -3.30 -8.19
C ARG A 255 -15.13 -2.34 -7.95
N GLY A 256 -15.39 -1.03 -7.96
CA GLY A 256 -14.67 0.01 -7.20
C GLY A 256 -13.14 0.22 -7.35
N THR A 257 -12.37 -0.68 -7.95
CA THR A 257 -10.92 -0.55 -8.07
C THR A 257 -10.57 0.00 -9.45
N THR A 258 -9.99 1.20 -9.50
CA THR A 258 -9.40 1.75 -10.73
C THR A 258 -8.07 1.05 -11.03
N PHE A 259 -8.13 -0.28 -11.16
CA PHE A 259 -7.00 -1.17 -11.46
C PHE A 259 -6.10 -0.59 -12.55
N ARG A 260 -6.67 0.05 -13.57
CA ARG A 260 -5.96 0.57 -14.74
C ARG A 260 -5.06 1.79 -14.45
N GLU A 261 -5.34 2.58 -13.43
CA GLU A 261 -4.53 3.74 -13.05
C GLU A 261 -3.38 3.35 -12.13
N ASP A 262 -3.65 2.44 -11.19
CA ASP A 262 -2.64 1.81 -10.34
C ASP A 262 -1.72 0.88 -11.17
N CYS A 263 -2.11 0.59 -12.42
CA CYS A 263 -1.29 -0.11 -13.41
C CYS A 263 -0.05 0.61 -13.99
N LYS A 264 0.33 1.78 -13.49
CA LYS A 264 1.45 2.55 -14.07
C LYS A 264 2.77 2.22 -13.35
N SER A 265 3.76 1.76 -14.11
CA SER A 265 5.10 1.42 -13.58
C SER A 265 5.76 2.61 -12.87
N LEU A 266 6.69 2.35 -11.95
CA LEU A 266 7.58 3.37 -11.33
C LEU A 266 8.40 4.20 -12.33
N LEU A 267 8.46 3.79 -13.61
CA LEU A 267 9.00 4.59 -14.72
C LEU A 267 8.07 5.73 -15.16
N ASP A 268 6.90 5.86 -14.55
CA ASP A 268 6.05 7.03 -14.72
C ASP A 268 6.72 8.23 -14.03
N ASP A 269 7.26 9.14 -14.86
CA ASP A 269 7.84 10.41 -14.42
C ASP A 269 6.93 11.16 -13.45
N TYR A 270 5.61 10.97 -13.55
CA TYR A 270 4.65 11.53 -12.62
C TYR A 270 4.84 11.00 -11.19
N ILE A 271 4.80 9.67 -10.99
CA ILE A 271 4.87 9.05 -9.65
C ILE A 271 6.20 9.42 -9.01
N ARG A 272 7.28 9.36 -9.80
CA ARG A 272 8.60 9.83 -9.38
C ARG A 272 8.55 11.27 -8.90
N LYS A 273 8.05 12.21 -9.71
CA LYS A 273 7.96 13.64 -9.32
C LYS A 273 7.13 13.86 -8.06
N LYS A 274 6.04 13.10 -7.87
CA LYS A 274 5.19 13.20 -6.68
C LYS A 274 5.86 12.65 -5.42
N ILE A 275 6.57 11.52 -5.50
CA ILE A 275 7.38 11.02 -4.38
C ILE A 275 8.43 12.06 -3.99
N ILE A 276 9.14 12.64 -4.98
CA ILE A 276 10.12 13.71 -4.73
C ILE A 276 9.46 14.88 -4.00
N TRP A 277 8.35 15.39 -4.53
CA TRP A 277 7.59 16.48 -3.91
C TRP A 277 7.12 16.15 -2.49
N TYR A 278 6.58 14.97 -2.25
CA TYR A 278 6.11 14.52 -0.94
C TYR A 278 7.27 14.47 0.07
N LEU A 279 8.37 13.82 -0.29
CA LEU A 279 9.53 13.72 0.59
C LEU A 279 10.11 15.10 0.91
N GLU A 280 10.25 15.98 -0.08
CA GLU A 280 10.84 17.32 0.09
C GLU A 280 9.91 18.30 0.82
N LYS A 281 8.64 18.37 0.42
CA LYS A 281 7.70 19.42 0.85
C LYS A 281 6.88 19.01 2.06
N ILE A 282 6.52 17.74 2.15
CA ILE A 282 5.59 17.24 3.16
C ILE A 282 6.36 16.61 4.31
N CYS A 283 7.31 15.72 4.01
CA CYS A 283 8.15 15.09 5.04
C CYS A 283 9.36 15.95 5.45
N GLY A 284 9.68 17.01 4.70
CA GLY A 284 10.79 17.90 5.00
C GLY A 284 12.16 17.22 4.92
N ILE A 285 12.30 16.19 4.08
CA ILE A 285 13.57 15.50 3.86
C ILE A 285 14.51 16.44 3.11
N LYS A 286 15.54 16.92 3.82
CA LYS A 286 16.51 17.91 3.33
C LYS A 286 17.69 17.26 2.61
N ASP A 287 18.46 18.08 1.94
CA ASP A 287 19.64 17.75 1.11
C ASP A 287 20.76 17.02 1.90
N GLU A 288 20.73 17.14 3.23
CA GLU A 288 21.70 16.58 4.17
C GLU A 288 21.48 15.10 4.52
N VAL A 289 20.79 14.32 3.69
CA VAL A 289 20.79 12.86 3.90
C VAL A 289 22.20 12.32 3.58
N GLU A 290 23.00 12.19 4.63
CA GLU A 290 24.35 11.60 4.58
C GLU A 290 24.31 10.07 4.43
N LYS A 291 23.15 9.47 4.74
CA LYS A 291 22.91 8.02 4.80
C LYS A 291 22.35 7.48 3.50
N ASP A 292 22.55 6.17 3.26
CA ASP A 292 21.85 5.46 2.18
C ASP A 292 20.34 5.50 2.43
N PHE A 293 19.56 5.97 1.45
CA PHE A 293 18.11 6.13 1.58
C PHE A 293 17.36 5.06 0.80
N HIS A 294 16.51 4.30 1.50
CA HIS A 294 15.53 3.38 0.93
C HIS A 294 14.10 3.88 1.24
N PHE A 295 13.28 4.05 0.19
CA PHE A 295 11.86 4.36 0.28
C PHE A 295 11.07 3.12 -0.16
N ILE A 296 10.22 2.60 0.72
CA ILE A 296 9.48 1.34 0.55
C ILE A 296 7.99 1.67 0.60
N PHE A 297 7.23 1.23 -0.41
CA PHE A 297 5.80 1.52 -0.57
C PHE A 297 5.04 0.41 -1.29
N GLY A 298 3.70 0.49 -1.34
CA GLY A 298 2.84 -0.59 -1.84
C GLY A 298 1.84 -0.21 -2.93
N HIS A 299 1.12 0.89 -2.70
CA HIS A 299 -0.12 1.39 -3.31
C HIS A 299 -0.38 1.17 -4.82
N SER A 300 0.61 0.90 -5.66
CA SER A 300 0.37 0.68 -7.10
C SER A 300 -0.16 -0.72 -7.45
N HIS A 301 -0.26 -1.67 -6.50
CA HIS A 301 -0.66 -3.08 -6.76
C HIS A 301 0.09 -3.83 -7.88
N HIS A 302 1.15 -3.28 -8.49
CA HIS A 302 1.92 -3.90 -9.59
C HIS A 302 3.13 -4.70 -9.13
N GLY A 303 3.54 -4.54 -7.87
CA GLY A 303 4.62 -5.28 -7.25
C GLY A 303 5.90 -5.27 -8.06
N GLY A 304 6.84 -4.37 -7.73
CA GLY A 304 8.23 -4.51 -8.20
C GLY A 304 8.46 -4.60 -9.73
N ARG A 305 7.44 -4.31 -10.56
CA ARG A 305 7.46 -4.40 -12.04
C ARG A 305 8.29 -3.32 -12.72
N SER A 306 9.37 -2.91 -12.07
CA SER A 306 10.42 -2.06 -12.63
C SER A 306 11.79 -2.67 -12.30
N LEU A 307 12.47 -3.02 -13.39
CA LEU A 307 13.73 -3.72 -13.50
C LEU A 307 14.82 -3.07 -12.61
N LYS A 308 15.78 -3.91 -12.19
CA LYS A 308 17.00 -3.56 -11.43
C LYS A 308 17.78 -2.33 -11.95
N ALA A 309 17.51 -1.85 -13.16
CA ALA A 309 18.30 -0.82 -13.82
C ALA A 309 18.00 0.63 -13.38
N ASP A 310 16.81 0.96 -12.82
CA ASP A 310 16.49 2.36 -12.48
C ASP A 310 15.66 2.54 -11.19
N ARG A 311 16.04 1.82 -10.12
CA ARG A 311 15.41 1.97 -8.78
C ARG A 311 15.83 3.24 -8.04
N LYS A 312 16.63 4.12 -8.67
CA LYS A 312 17.24 5.26 -8.00
C LYS A 312 16.67 6.56 -8.51
N VAL A 313 16.01 7.30 -7.64
CA VAL A 313 15.56 8.66 -7.93
C VAL A 313 16.48 9.66 -7.27
N ARG A 314 16.64 10.84 -7.89
CA ARG A 314 17.46 11.91 -7.34
C ARG A 314 16.56 12.94 -6.66
N VAL A 315 16.73 13.11 -5.35
CA VAL A 315 16.02 14.11 -4.53
C VAL A 315 17.07 15.05 -3.98
N ASN A 316 16.97 16.34 -4.30
CA ASN A 316 17.97 17.36 -3.96
C ASN A 316 19.43 16.91 -4.09
N GLY A 317 19.76 16.24 -5.20
CA GLY A 317 21.14 15.84 -5.48
C GLY A 317 21.55 14.44 -5.00
N LYS A 318 20.75 13.75 -4.18
CA LYS A 318 21.06 12.42 -3.58
C LYS A 318 20.24 11.29 -4.20
N PHE A 319 20.79 10.07 -4.20
CA PHE A 319 20.09 8.89 -4.71
C PHE A 319 19.23 8.24 -3.62
N ILE A 320 17.94 8.10 -3.89
CA ILE A 320 16.98 7.34 -3.10
C ILE A 320 16.63 6.06 -3.84
N SER A 321 16.75 4.92 -3.16
CA SER A 321 16.34 3.62 -3.70
C SER A 321 14.85 3.38 -3.44
N LEU A 322 14.06 3.18 -4.48
CA LEU A 322 12.63 2.89 -4.40
C LEU A 322 12.37 1.38 -4.40
N TRP A 323 11.48 0.93 -3.51
CA TRP A 323 11.07 -0.47 -3.36
C TRP A 323 9.55 -0.52 -3.31
N ASN A 324 8.96 -1.39 -4.12
CA ASN A 324 7.53 -1.56 -4.18
C ASN A 324 7.16 -2.99 -3.78
N THR A 325 6.45 -3.15 -2.66
CA THR A 325 6.15 -4.43 -2.01
C THR A 325 4.76 -5.00 -2.34
N GLY A 326 4.00 -4.33 -3.20
CA GLY A 326 2.66 -4.77 -3.57
C GLY A 326 2.66 -5.93 -4.56
N GLY A 327 1.56 -6.07 -5.31
CA GLY A 327 1.45 -7.07 -6.38
C GLY A 327 0.76 -8.36 -5.96
N TRP A 328 -0.21 -8.32 -5.05
CA TRP A 328 -0.89 -9.52 -4.54
C TRP A 328 -2.30 -9.74 -5.09
N ILE A 329 -2.85 -8.78 -5.83
CA ILE A 329 -4.19 -8.90 -6.42
C ILE A 329 -4.09 -9.46 -7.83
N VAL A 330 -5.02 -10.34 -8.21
CA VAL A 330 -5.14 -10.87 -9.58
C VAL A 330 -6.08 -9.98 -10.38
N PRO A 331 -5.59 -9.17 -11.33
CA PRO A 331 -6.49 -8.41 -12.19
C PRO A 331 -7.36 -9.35 -13.03
N SER A 332 -8.58 -8.92 -13.33
CA SER A 332 -9.53 -9.60 -14.23
C SER A 332 -8.95 -10.01 -15.60
N MET A 333 -7.89 -9.33 -16.05
CA MET A 333 -7.05 -9.75 -17.18
C MET A 333 -5.86 -10.57 -16.66
N VAL A 334 -5.95 -11.90 -16.72
CA VAL A 334 -5.02 -12.90 -16.13
C VAL A 334 -3.53 -12.58 -16.39
N PHE A 335 -2.95 -11.77 -15.52
CA PHE A 335 -1.51 -11.52 -15.39
C PHE A 335 -1.01 -12.13 -14.08
N SER A 336 0.26 -12.55 -14.03
CA SER A 336 0.85 -13.09 -12.80
C SER A 336 1.13 -11.97 -11.80
N PRO A 337 0.46 -11.91 -10.64
CA PRO A 337 0.84 -10.98 -9.59
C PRO A 337 2.31 -11.18 -9.26
N GLU A 338 3.07 -10.09 -9.36
CA GLU A 338 4.46 -10.03 -8.94
C GLU A 338 4.49 -9.72 -7.45
N ALA A 339 4.00 -10.64 -6.63
CA ALA A 339 3.91 -10.42 -5.18
C ALA A 339 5.33 -10.28 -4.58
N ASN A 340 5.62 -9.15 -3.95
CA ASN A 340 6.96 -8.85 -3.45
C ASN A 340 7.06 -8.88 -1.92
N ILE A 341 8.15 -9.45 -1.42
CA ILE A 341 8.53 -9.42 -0.01
C ILE A 341 9.82 -8.63 0.08
N PHE A 342 9.76 -7.41 0.61
CA PHE A 342 10.98 -6.66 0.95
C PHE A 342 11.54 -7.17 2.26
N TYR A 343 12.85 -7.21 2.37
CA TYR A 343 13.51 -7.58 3.62
C TYR A 343 14.89 -6.95 3.76
N VAL A 344 15.33 -6.81 5.00
CA VAL A 344 16.68 -6.35 5.34
C VAL A 344 17.40 -7.45 6.11
N LYS A 345 18.42 -8.02 5.47
CA LYS A 345 19.30 -9.03 6.07
C LYS A 345 20.43 -8.36 6.83
N GLN A 346 20.69 -8.85 8.02
CA GLN A 346 21.95 -8.63 8.70
C GLN A 346 23.03 -9.52 8.07
N THR A 347 24.14 -8.91 7.67
CA THR A 347 25.32 -9.59 7.14
C THR A 347 26.56 -9.20 7.94
N GLN A 348 27.70 -9.83 7.66
CA GLN A 348 29.00 -9.42 8.23
C GLN A 348 29.39 -7.99 7.83
N ASN A 349 28.91 -7.51 6.67
CA ASN A 349 29.19 -6.17 6.14
C ASN A 349 28.09 -5.14 6.50
N GLY A 350 27.21 -5.46 7.45
CA GLY A 350 26.10 -4.60 7.85
C GLY A 350 24.74 -5.02 7.27
N LEU A 351 23.81 -4.08 7.24
CA LEU A 351 22.44 -4.31 6.77
C LEU A 351 22.37 -4.25 5.25
N LYS A 352 21.76 -5.28 4.66
CA LYS A 352 21.57 -5.39 3.21
C LYS A 352 20.08 -5.50 2.89
N PRO A 353 19.48 -4.49 2.26
CA PRO A 353 18.13 -4.60 1.73
C PRO A 353 18.11 -5.47 0.49
N ASP A 354 17.03 -6.22 0.33
CA ASP A 354 16.77 -7.03 -0.84
C ASP A 354 15.25 -7.27 -0.96
N MET A 355 14.85 -7.89 -2.05
CA MET A 355 13.43 -8.14 -2.34
C MET A 355 13.28 -9.50 -3.00
N TYR A 356 12.33 -10.28 -2.49
CA TYR A 356 11.93 -11.54 -3.09
C TYR A 356 10.65 -11.32 -3.90
N LYS A 357 10.62 -11.82 -5.12
CA LYS A 357 9.44 -11.77 -6.00
C LYS A 357 8.88 -13.18 -6.13
N LEU A 358 7.65 -13.38 -5.66
CA LEU A 358 6.90 -14.62 -5.87
C LEU A 358 6.37 -14.62 -7.30
N VAL A 359 6.77 -15.62 -8.09
CA VAL A 359 6.43 -15.71 -9.52
C VAL A 359 5.58 -16.94 -9.79
N SER A 360 4.58 -16.82 -10.68
CA SER A 360 3.82 -17.99 -11.13
C SER A 360 4.60 -18.81 -12.14
N GLN A 361 4.62 -20.13 -11.96
CA GLN A 361 5.10 -21.12 -12.91
C GLN A 361 4.05 -21.36 -14.00
N GLU A 362 4.45 -21.34 -15.26
CA GLU A 362 3.56 -21.70 -16.37
C GLU A 362 3.54 -23.21 -16.62
N LYS A 363 4.67 -23.88 -16.42
CA LYS A 363 4.84 -25.34 -16.44
C LYS A 363 5.62 -25.82 -15.21
N PRO A 364 5.51 -27.09 -14.80
CA PRO A 364 6.23 -27.62 -13.64
C PRO A 364 7.76 -27.46 -13.70
N GLU A 365 8.33 -27.42 -14.91
CA GLU A 365 9.75 -27.20 -15.16
C GLU A 365 10.17 -25.72 -15.11
N ASP A 366 9.24 -24.76 -15.10
CA ASP A 366 9.53 -23.33 -15.09
C ASP A 366 9.91 -22.85 -13.68
N GLU A 367 10.75 -21.81 -13.62
CA GLU A 367 11.05 -21.12 -12.36
C GLU A 367 9.80 -20.39 -11.83
N GLY A 368 9.54 -20.53 -10.52
CA GLY A 368 8.45 -19.85 -9.82
C GLY A 368 8.06 -20.56 -8.52
N ASP A 369 7.21 -19.94 -7.70
CA ASP A 369 6.82 -20.44 -6.38
C ASP A 369 5.43 -21.07 -6.36
N TYR A 370 4.63 -20.89 -7.41
CA TYR A 370 3.25 -21.34 -7.45
C TYR A 370 2.73 -21.56 -8.88
N SER A 371 1.75 -22.43 -9.09
CA SER A 371 1.18 -22.68 -10.43
C SER A 371 0.30 -21.52 -10.93
N LYS A 372 0.45 -21.14 -12.21
CA LYS A 372 -0.43 -20.16 -12.90
C LYS A 372 -1.90 -20.57 -12.92
N GLU A 373 -2.21 -21.86 -12.72
CA GLU A 373 -3.59 -22.34 -12.55
C GLU A 373 -4.29 -21.67 -11.37
N ILE A 374 -3.57 -21.36 -10.30
CA ILE A 374 -4.11 -20.66 -9.13
C ILE A 374 -4.74 -19.32 -9.56
N LEU A 375 -4.09 -18.60 -10.46
CA LEU A 375 -4.58 -17.30 -10.96
C LEU A 375 -5.83 -17.46 -11.81
N ARG A 376 -5.92 -18.54 -12.60
CA ARG A 376 -7.11 -18.86 -13.40
C ARG A 376 -8.28 -19.22 -12.50
N GLU A 377 -8.04 -20.00 -11.44
CA GLU A 377 -9.08 -20.32 -10.47
C GLU A 377 -9.53 -19.06 -9.72
N ARG A 378 -8.60 -18.17 -9.34
CA ARG A 378 -8.95 -16.87 -8.72
C ARG A 378 -9.84 -16.03 -9.63
N ALA A 379 -9.46 -15.87 -10.89
CA ALA A 379 -10.23 -15.11 -11.87
C ALA A 379 -11.69 -15.58 -12.02
N LYS A 380 -11.99 -16.89 -11.80
CA LYS A 380 -13.37 -17.40 -11.83
C LYS A 380 -14.24 -16.89 -10.69
N HIS A 381 -13.64 -16.51 -9.57
CA HIS A 381 -14.36 -16.00 -8.39
C HIS A 381 -14.60 -14.49 -8.46
N ILE A 382 -13.97 -13.81 -9.42
CA ILE A 382 -14.04 -12.35 -9.58
C ILE A 382 -15.38 -11.93 -10.23
N GLY A 383 -16.02 -12.79 -11.02
CA GLY A 383 -17.38 -12.58 -11.54
C GLY A 383 -17.42 -11.64 -12.73
#